data_AF-A0A814J8Q5-F1
#
_entry.id   AF-A0A814J8Q5-F1
#
_cell.length_a   1.000
_cell.length_b   1.000
_cell.length_c   1.000
_cell.angle_alpha   90.00
_cell.angle_beta   90.00
_cell.angle_gamma   90.00
#
_symmetry.space_group_name_H-M   'P 1'
#
loop_
_entity.id
_entity.type
_entity.pdbx_description
1 polymer ?
#
loop_
_entity_poly.entity_id
_entity_poly.type
_entity_poly.pdbx_seq_one_letter_code
_entity_poly.pdbx_strand_id
1 'polypeptide(L)'
;MDELNMLACITANVGGIKRTGMTQILGCLNILHPVQIESWNKYQSIYAKSVECVTEKSLEAAGKEAADQAGVPCDHEGVTNVTGTVDGSWLTRRGHSSLHGVATCCSTADPPKVLGYEVLSRHCSTCSGLLGVREMDEEAYQRLLAEHFNSGCDANHTGSSAGTEAAVFRRSENKHLLRYTTFVGDGDAANERALLDAEPYGKDTLKKSYEGKKVADGLQISGRAGRLTDEKIHQLTTYYGSAIRSHVHDLKSMQAACW
;
A
#
# COMPACT_ATOMS: atom_id res chain seq x y z
N MET A 1 33.97 14.55 -3.14
CA MET A 1 33.06 14.54 -1.96
C MET A 1 31.62 14.38 -2.42
N ASP A 2 31.18 15.10 -3.47
CA ASP A 2 29.85 15.00 -4.07
C ASP A 2 29.41 13.58 -4.50
N GLU A 3 30.30 12.81 -5.14
CA GLU A 3 29.99 11.45 -5.58
C GLU A 3 29.73 10.49 -4.40
N LEU A 4 30.56 10.58 -3.34
CA LEU A 4 30.36 9.81 -2.11
C LEU A 4 29.02 10.15 -1.44
N ASN A 5 28.62 11.42 -1.47
CA ASN A 5 27.36 11.90 -0.89
C ASN A 5 26.14 11.36 -1.65
N MET A 6 26.22 11.37 -2.97
CA MET A 6 25.21 10.79 -3.84
C MET A 6 25.09 9.28 -3.60
N LEU A 7 26.20 8.54 -3.61
CA LEU A 7 26.23 7.09 -3.40
C LEU A 7 25.73 6.70 -2.00
N ALA A 8 26.12 7.46 -0.97
CA ALA A 8 25.61 7.25 0.39
C ALA A 8 24.08 7.45 0.45
N CYS A 9 23.55 8.48 -0.20
CA CYS A 9 22.10 8.70 -0.27
C CYS A 9 21.37 7.56 -1.00
N ILE A 10 21.90 7.10 -2.14
CA ILE A 10 21.31 5.99 -2.91
C ILE A 10 21.35 4.70 -2.09
N THR A 11 22.52 4.34 -1.57
CA THR A 11 22.72 3.11 -0.77
C THR A 11 21.80 3.08 0.44
N ALA A 12 21.64 4.21 1.12
CA ALA A 12 20.78 4.31 2.28
C ALA A 12 19.28 4.16 1.97
N ASN A 13 18.84 4.62 0.80
CA ASN A 13 17.46 4.46 0.37
C ASN A 13 17.19 3.04 -0.11
N VAL A 14 18.09 2.45 -0.90
CA VAL A 14 18.01 1.05 -1.34
C VAL A 14 18.04 0.10 -0.15
N GLY A 15 18.90 0.36 0.83
CA GLY A 15 19.02 -0.45 2.05
C GLY A 15 17.97 -0.15 3.13
N GLY A 16 17.06 0.81 2.92
CA GLY A 16 16.01 1.16 3.89
C GLY A 16 16.49 1.79 5.21
N ILE A 17 17.78 2.09 5.36
CA ILE A 17 18.40 2.61 6.59
C ILE A 17 18.28 4.13 6.74
N LYS A 18 17.99 4.83 5.62
CA LYS A 18 17.85 6.30 5.55
C LYS A 18 19.09 7.04 6.08
N ARG A 19 19.01 8.37 6.21
CA ARG A 19 20.11 9.23 6.65
C ARG A 19 20.67 8.83 8.01
N THR A 20 19.78 8.55 8.97
CA THR A 20 20.17 8.24 10.35
C THR A 20 20.98 6.95 10.42
N GLY A 21 20.52 5.88 9.77
CA GLY A 21 21.28 4.64 9.71
C GLY A 21 22.58 4.79 8.93
N MET A 22 22.59 5.56 7.83
CA MET A 22 23.82 5.84 7.10
C MET A 22 24.84 6.62 7.94
N THR A 23 24.37 7.58 8.75
CA THR A 23 25.20 8.33 9.70
C THR A 23 25.85 7.40 10.72
N GLN A 24 25.10 6.41 11.24
CA GLN A 24 25.63 5.41 12.17
C GLN A 24 26.70 4.54 11.51
N ILE A 25 26.45 4.02 10.31
CA ILE A 25 27.41 3.18 9.58
C ILE A 25 28.73 3.93 9.35
N LEU A 26 28.65 5.17 8.88
CA LEU A 26 29.84 5.97 8.58
C LEU A 26 30.59 6.35 9.86
N GLY A 27 29.86 6.61 10.96
CA GLY A 27 30.43 6.76 12.29
C GLY A 27 31.21 5.51 12.75
N CYS A 28 30.65 4.31 12.56
CA CYS A 28 31.34 3.05 12.89
C CYS A 28 32.60 2.81 12.04
N LEU A 29 32.62 3.29 10.79
CA LEU A 29 33.77 3.22 9.90
C LEU A 29 34.81 4.32 10.16
N ASN A 30 34.58 5.18 11.16
CA ASN A 30 35.40 6.36 11.45
C ASN A 30 35.54 7.30 10.23
N ILE A 31 34.50 7.36 9.40
CA ILE A 31 34.39 8.27 8.26
C ILE A 31 33.60 9.49 8.72
N LEU A 32 34.18 10.68 8.58
CA LEU A 32 33.49 11.94 8.88
C LEU A 32 32.19 12.01 8.08
N HIS A 33 31.11 12.51 8.71
CA HIS A 33 29.78 12.62 8.12
C HIS A 33 29.87 13.21 6.70
N PRO A 34 29.72 12.40 5.64
CA PRO A 34 29.97 12.87 4.30
C PRO A 34 28.79 13.75 3.85
N VAL A 35 27.58 13.53 4.36
CA VAL A 35 26.36 14.15 3.83
C VAL A 35 25.77 15.21 4.76
N GLN A 36 26.22 16.46 4.60
CA GLN A 36 25.49 17.64 5.08
C GLN A 36 23.98 17.53 4.73
N ILE A 37 23.12 18.11 5.56
CA ILE A 37 21.65 17.95 5.39
C ILE A 37 21.17 18.52 4.06
N GLU A 38 21.79 19.59 3.60
CA GLU A 38 21.52 20.25 2.34
C GLU A 38 21.87 19.34 1.16
N SER A 39 23.08 18.74 1.16
CA SER A 39 23.49 17.78 0.13
C SER A 39 22.60 16.54 0.13
N TRP A 40 22.23 16.04 1.31
CA TRP A 40 21.35 14.90 1.45
C TRP A 40 19.98 15.17 0.82
N ASN A 41 19.37 16.30 1.17
CA ASN A 41 18.06 16.69 0.66
C ASN A 41 18.08 16.87 -0.86
N LYS A 42 19.16 17.45 -1.40
CA LYS A 42 19.37 17.58 -2.84
C LYS A 42 19.38 16.21 -3.53
N TYR A 43 20.22 15.27 -3.08
CA TYR A 43 20.31 13.94 -3.71
C TYR A 43 19.08 13.08 -3.46
N GLN A 44 18.42 13.21 -2.30
CA GLN A 44 17.17 12.53 -2.02
C GLN A 44 16.05 13.00 -2.97
N SER A 45 15.98 14.29 -3.28
CA SER A 45 15.04 14.83 -4.28
C SER A 45 15.31 14.27 -5.68
N ILE A 46 16.58 14.21 -6.09
CA ILE A 46 16.97 13.65 -7.40
C ILE A 46 16.60 12.16 -7.46
N TYR A 47 16.97 11.40 -6.43
CA TYR A 47 16.66 9.97 -6.32
C TYR A 47 15.16 9.72 -6.38
N ALA A 48 14.36 10.45 -5.60
CA ALA A 48 12.90 10.31 -5.59
C ALA A 48 12.29 10.54 -6.98
N LYS A 49 12.68 11.63 -7.66
CA LYS A 49 12.23 11.95 -9.02
C LYS A 49 12.63 10.88 -10.03
N SER A 50 13.85 10.33 -9.92
CA SER A 50 14.31 9.25 -10.79
C SER A 50 13.50 7.96 -10.58
N VAL A 51 13.24 7.59 -9.33
CA VAL A 51 12.41 6.42 -8.99
C VAL A 51 11.00 6.61 -9.52
N GLU A 52 10.38 7.76 -9.28
CA GLU A 52 9.03 8.07 -9.77
C GLU A 52 8.92 7.92 -11.29
N CYS A 53 9.86 8.50 -12.05
CA CYS A 53 9.89 8.39 -13.51
C CYS A 53 10.03 6.94 -14.01
N VAL A 54 10.85 6.12 -13.33
CA VAL A 54 11.01 4.70 -13.68
C VAL A 54 9.75 3.92 -13.32
N THR A 55 9.14 4.23 -12.18
CA THR A 55 7.90 3.61 -11.74
C THR A 55 6.76 3.89 -12.71
N GLU A 56 6.58 5.14 -13.17
CA GLU A 56 5.55 5.49 -14.16
C GLU A 56 5.70 4.67 -15.45
N LYS A 57 6.91 4.63 -16.01
CA LYS A 57 7.21 3.83 -17.21
C LYS A 57 6.96 2.35 -17.00
N SER A 58 7.32 1.82 -15.82
CA SER A 58 7.09 0.42 -15.48
C SER A 58 5.61 0.08 -15.37
N LEU A 59 4.81 0.98 -14.77
CA LEU A 59 3.36 0.81 -14.64
C LEU A 59 2.67 0.89 -16.01
N GLU A 60 3.07 1.83 -16.87
CA GLU A 60 2.55 1.92 -18.24
C GLU A 60 2.81 0.66 -19.06
N ALA A 61 4.03 0.11 -18.98
CA ALA A 61 4.39 -1.13 -19.66
C ALA A 61 3.58 -2.32 -19.11
N ALA A 62 3.50 -2.45 -17.79
CA ALA A 62 2.70 -3.49 -17.14
C ALA A 62 1.21 -3.38 -17.50
N GLY A 63 0.68 -2.16 -17.61
CA GLY A 63 -0.70 -1.91 -17.96
C GLY A 63 -1.04 -2.31 -19.39
N LYS A 64 -0.17 -1.98 -20.35
CA LYS A 64 -0.31 -2.43 -21.75
C LYS A 64 -0.31 -3.95 -21.87
N GLU A 65 0.63 -4.61 -21.22
CA GLU A 65 0.69 -6.08 -21.23
C GLU A 65 -0.56 -6.72 -20.59
N ALA A 66 -1.07 -6.14 -19.50
CA ALA A 66 -2.30 -6.63 -18.88
C ALA A 66 -3.53 -6.41 -19.77
N ALA A 67 -3.59 -5.31 -20.52
CA ALA A 67 -4.63 -5.05 -21.51
C ALA A 67 -4.56 -6.07 -22.66
N ASP A 68 -3.37 -6.32 -23.20
CA ASP A 68 -3.15 -7.29 -24.28
C ASP A 68 -3.56 -8.71 -23.86
N GLN A 69 -3.22 -9.11 -22.63
CA GLN A 69 -3.59 -10.41 -22.08
C GLN A 69 -5.07 -10.55 -21.75
N ALA A 70 -5.75 -9.46 -21.38
CA ALA A 70 -7.19 -9.49 -21.16
C ALA A 70 -7.95 -9.77 -22.47
N GLY A 71 -7.38 -9.39 -23.63
CA GLY A 71 -7.98 -9.63 -24.94
C GLY A 71 -9.33 -8.90 -25.15
N VAL A 72 -9.66 -7.96 -24.27
CA VAL A 72 -10.88 -7.14 -24.33
C VAL A 72 -10.55 -5.83 -25.03
N PRO A 73 -11.29 -5.41 -26.06
CA PRO A 73 -11.11 -4.11 -26.68
C PRO A 73 -11.30 -2.99 -25.66
N CYS A 74 -10.53 -1.91 -25.81
CA CYS A 74 -10.78 -0.68 -25.07
C CYS A 74 -12.16 -0.10 -25.41
N ASP A 75 -12.76 0.62 -24.46
CA ASP A 75 -13.98 1.37 -24.73
C ASP A 75 -13.69 2.63 -25.57
N HIS A 76 -14.74 3.39 -25.88
CA HIS A 76 -14.65 4.65 -26.62
C HIS A 76 -13.73 5.71 -26.00
N GLU A 77 -13.39 5.59 -24.72
CA GLU A 77 -12.48 6.47 -23.98
C GLU A 77 -11.04 5.92 -23.94
N GLY A 78 -10.81 4.74 -24.56
CA GLY A 78 -9.51 4.07 -24.56
C GLY A 78 -9.23 3.28 -23.28
N VAL A 79 -10.23 3.09 -22.40
CA VAL A 79 -10.06 2.38 -21.13
C VAL A 79 -10.26 0.88 -21.33
N THR A 80 -9.33 0.08 -20.79
CA THR A 80 -9.40 -1.39 -20.87
C THR A 80 -9.79 -2.01 -19.53
N ASN A 81 -10.76 -2.92 -19.57
CA ASN A 81 -11.18 -3.68 -18.39
C ASN A 81 -10.21 -4.85 -18.15
N VAL A 82 -9.59 -4.87 -16.96
CA VAL A 82 -8.64 -5.92 -16.56
C VAL A 82 -9.04 -6.55 -15.24
N THR A 83 -8.57 -7.78 -15.02
CA THR A 83 -8.71 -8.47 -13.73
C THR A 83 -7.48 -8.19 -12.87
N GLY A 84 -7.71 -7.74 -11.64
CA GLY A 84 -6.65 -7.38 -10.70
C GLY A 84 -6.86 -7.97 -9.32
N THR A 85 -5.77 -8.20 -8.61
CA THR A 85 -5.75 -8.44 -7.17
C THR A 85 -5.28 -7.17 -6.50
N VAL A 86 -6.00 -6.69 -5.48
CA VAL A 86 -5.56 -5.54 -4.69
C VAL A 86 -5.29 -5.97 -3.26
N ASP A 87 -4.23 -5.44 -2.70
CA ASP A 87 -3.89 -5.59 -1.30
C ASP A 87 -3.46 -4.25 -0.71
N GLY A 88 -3.83 -4.04 0.55
CA GLY A 88 -3.59 -2.83 1.31
C GLY A 88 -2.80 -3.17 2.57
N SER A 89 -1.69 -2.46 2.79
CA SER A 89 -0.91 -2.57 4.01
C SER A 89 -0.98 -1.28 4.81
N TRP A 90 -1.46 -1.40 6.05
CA TRP A 90 -1.40 -0.34 7.04
C TRP A 90 -0.67 -0.86 8.28
N LEU A 91 0.55 -0.36 8.52
CA LEU A 91 1.33 -0.83 9.65
C LEU A 91 0.63 -0.45 10.96
N THR A 92 0.05 -1.45 11.62
CA THR A 92 -0.56 -1.34 12.95
C THR A 92 0.27 -2.18 13.90
N ARG A 93 1.17 -1.54 14.66
CA ARG A 93 1.91 -2.21 15.73
C ARG A 93 1.14 -2.01 17.03
N ARG A 94 1.17 -2.98 17.95
CA ARG A 94 0.46 -2.88 19.25
C ARG A 94 0.68 -1.52 19.92
N GLY A 95 -0.40 -0.75 20.05
CA GLY A 95 -0.40 0.59 20.65
C GLY A 95 -0.09 1.75 19.70
N HIS A 96 0.29 1.52 18.44
CA HIS A 96 0.64 2.56 17.46
C HIS A 96 0.00 2.25 16.10
N SER A 97 -0.92 3.11 15.67
CA SER A 97 -1.36 3.16 14.27
C SER A 97 -0.34 3.96 13.48
N SER A 98 0.20 3.39 12.39
CA SER A 98 0.92 4.20 11.40
C SER A 98 0.02 5.32 10.90
N LEU A 99 0.63 6.44 10.53
CA LEU A 99 -0.03 7.54 9.84
C LEU A 99 -0.07 7.31 8.32
N HIS A 100 0.71 6.34 7.84
CA HIS A 100 0.85 6.02 6.43
C HIS A 100 0.44 4.57 6.14
N GLY A 101 -0.23 4.39 5.01
CA GLY A 101 -0.57 3.10 4.42
C GLY A 101 -0.22 3.08 2.94
N VAL A 102 -0.25 1.90 2.34
CA VAL A 102 -0.08 1.72 0.90
C VAL A 102 -1.07 0.69 0.41
N ALA A 103 -1.71 0.94 -0.72
CA ALA A 103 -2.47 -0.05 -1.45
C ALA A 103 -1.83 -0.29 -2.81
N THR A 104 -1.87 -1.53 -3.29
CA THR A 104 -1.26 -1.95 -4.55
C THR A 104 -2.21 -2.88 -5.29
N CYS A 105 -2.40 -2.64 -6.59
CA CYS A 105 -3.12 -3.51 -7.50
C CYS A 105 -2.12 -4.24 -8.41
N CYS A 106 -2.25 -5.55 -8.53
CA CYS A 106 -1.47 -6.40 -9.41
C CYS A 106 -2.38 -7.11 -10.42
N SER A 107 -1.86 -7.38 -11.62
CA SER A 107 -2.54 -8.22 -12.60
C SER A 107 -2.61 -9.67 -12.10
N THR A 108 -3.62 -10.40 -12.55
CA THR A 108 -3.70 -11.85 -12.38
C THR A 108 -2.92 -12.62 -13.45
N ALA A 109 -2.02 -11.94 -14.16
CA ALA A 109 -1.14 -12.53 -15.17
C ALA A 109 -0.12 -13.48 -14.54
N ASP A 110 0.49 -14.33 -15.36
CA ASP A 110 1.69 -15.07 -14.98
C ASP A 110 2.86 -14.64 -15.91
N PRO A 111 3.89 -13.94 -15.40
CA PRO A 111 4.05 -13.49 -14.01
C PRO A 111 3.14 -12.29 -13.67
N PRO A 112 2.70 -12.13 -12.40
CA PRO A 112 1.89 -11.01 -11.97
C PRO A 112 2.71 -9.72 -12.01
N LYS A 113 2.08 -8.63 -12.46
CA LYS A 113 2.71 -7.31 -12.57
C LYS A 113 1.93 -6.27 -11.78
N VAL A 114 2.63 -5.32 -11.18
CA VAL A 114 1.98 -4.19 -10.51
C VAL A 114 1.35 -3.28 -11.55
N LEU A 115 0.04 -3.04 -11.42
CA LEU A 115 -0.76 -2.19 -12.32
C LEU A 115 -0.97 -0.79 -11.75
N GLY A 116 -0.83 -0.64 -10.44
CA GLY A 116 -0.99 0.65 -9.77
C GLY A 116 -0.73 0.51 -8.28
N TYR A 117 -0.41 1.63 -7.66
CA TYR A 117 -0.31 1.74 -6.20
C TYR A 117 -0.78 3.12 -5.76
N GLU A 118 -1.17 3.22 -4.50
CA GLU A 118 -1.49 4.48 -3.85
C GLU A 118 -0.89 4.51 -2.45
N VAL A 119 -0.14 5.57 -2.18
CA VAL A 119 0.34 5.87 -0.82
C VAL A 119 -0.71 6.73 -0.14
N LEU A 120 -1.16 6.26 1.02
CA LEU A 120 -2.17 6.94 1.83
C LEU A 120 -1.53 7.52 3.08
N SER A 121 -1.95 8.71 3.46
CA SER A 121 -1.47 9.40 4.64
C SER A 121 -2.62 10.09 5.39
N ARG A 122 -2.62 9.92 6.70
CA ARG A 122 -3.45 10.70 7.64
C ARG A 122 -2.72 11.93 8.17
N HIS A 123 -1.49 12.16 7.71
CA HIS A 123 -0.62 13.19 8.22
C HIS A 123 0.00 14.02 7.10
N CYS A 124 0.03 15.32 7.31
CA CYS A 124 0.83 16.25 6.54
C CYS A 124 1.65 17.10 7.50
N SER A 125 2.97 17.12 7.30
CA SER A 125 3.90 17.89 8.13
C SER A 125 3.60 19.39 8.05
N THR A 126 3.19 19.89 6.87
CA THR A 126 2.79 21.29 6.66
C THR A 126 1.55 21.63 7.48
N CYS A 127 0.49 20.82 7.42
CA CYS A 127 -0.68 21.00 8.28
C CYS A 127 -0.30 21.03 9.77
N SER A 128 0.57 20.10 10.20
CA SER A 128 1.02 20.04 11.59
C SER A 128 1.79 21.29 12.02
N GLY A 129 2.62 21.85 11.13
CA GLY A 129 3.35 23.09 11.39
C GLY A 129 2.44 24.32 11.44
N LEU A 130 1.43 24.37 10.55
CA LEU A 130 0.48 25.48 10.50
C LEU A 130 -0.35 25.61 11.79
N LEU A 131 -0.59 24.52 12.52
CA LEU A 131 -1.26 24.58 13.83
C LEU A 131 -0.52 25.46 14.83
N GLY A 132 0.81 25.52 14.78
CA GLY A 132 1.61 26.41 15.63
C GLY A 132 1.52 27.89 15.22
N VAL A 133 1.23 28.17 13.94
CA VAL A 133 1.05 29.53 13.44
C VAL A 133 -0.32 30.09 13.84
N ARG A 134 -1.35 29.24 13.89
CA ARG A 134 -2.73 29.61 14.26
C ARG A 134 -2.80 30.39 15.57
N GLU A 135 -2.02 29.99 16.58
CA GLU A 135 -2.04 30.65 17.89
C GLU A 135 -1.25 31.96 17.92
N MET A 136 -0.38 32.21 16.94
CA MET A 136 0.48 33.40 16.89
C MET A 136 -0.06 34.49 15.96
N ASP A 137 -0.54 34.11 14.78
CA ASP A 137 -1.02 35.01 13.73
C ASP A 137 -2.10 34.32 12.89
N GLU A 138 -3.36 34.66 13.17
CA GLU A 138 -4.52 34.10 12.47
C GLU A 138 -4.56 34.51 10.99
N GLU A 139 -4.14 35.73 10.63
CA GLU A 139 -4.15 36.17 9.24
C GLU A 139 -3.08 35.43 8.41
N ALA A 140 -1.88 35.25 8.96
CA ALA A 140 -0.85 34.45 8.33
C ALA A 140 -1.28 32.98 8.23
N TYR A 141 -1.92 32.43 9.26
CA TYR A 141 -2.45 31.07 9.23
C TYR A 141 -3.42 30.87 8.07
N GLN A 142 -4.42 31.74 7.90
CA GLN A 142 -5.40 31.59 6.82
C GLN A 142 -4.77 31.69 5.43
N ARG A 143 -3.81 32.62 5.22
CA ARG A 143 -3.08 32.73 3.95
C ARG A 143 -2.28 31.47 3.63
N LEU A 144 -1.49 30.98 4.59
CA LEU A 144 -0.65 29.81 4.41
C LEU A 144 -1.46 28.52 4.28
N LEU A 145 -2.61 28.44 4.97
CA LEU A 145 -3.53 27.32 4.85
C LEU A 145 -4.13 27.27 3.44
N ALA A 146 -4.57 28.41 2.90
CA ALA A 146 -5.07 28.50 1.53
C ALA A 146 -3.99 28.13 0.50
N GLU A 147 -2.76 28.63 0.67
CA GLU A 147 -1.62 28.27 -0.18
C GLU A 147 -1.30 26.78 -0.12
N HIS A 148 -1.36 26.18 1.07
CA HIS A 148 -1.14 24.74 1.25
C HIS A 148 -2.21 23.89 0.57
N PHE A 149 -3.50 24.24 0.74
CA PHE A 149 -4.56 23.51 0.04
C PHE A 149 -4.49 23.66 -1.48
N ASN A 150 -4.05 24.82 -1.98
CA ASN A 150 -3.83 25.04 -3.40
C ASN A 150 -2.62 24.27 -3.96
N SER A 151 -1.57 24.07 -3.16
CA SER A 151 -0.38 23.30 -3.55
C SER A 151 -0.53 21.79 -3.37
N GLY A 152 -1.53 21.35 -2.60
CA GLY A 152 -1.85 19.95 -2.35
C GLY A 152 -1.46 19.52 -0.93
N CYS A 153 -2.42 18.91 -0.23
CA CYS A 153 -2.20 18.36 1.10
C CYS A 153 -1.78 16.89 1.02
N ASP A 154 -0.70 16.54 1.73
CA ASP A 154 -0.21 15.16 1.78
C ASP A 154 -1.18 14.23 2.55
N ALA A 155 -2.05 14.78 3.41
CA ALA A 155 -3.04 14.02 4.16
C ALA A 155 -4.23 13.64 3.26
N ASN A 156 -4.03 12.65 2.40
CA ASN A 156 -4.98 12.20 1.38
C ASN A 156 -5.95 11.09 1.86
N HIS A 157 -5.86 10.63 3.10
CA HIS A 157 -6.72 9.58 3.64
C HIS A 157 -7.42 9.97 4.93
N THR A 158 -8.72 9.70 5.00
CA THR A 158 -9.53 9.86 6.21
C THR A 158 -10.29 8.57 6.52
N GLY A 159 -10.52 8.29 7.80
CA GLY A 159 -11.21 7.08 8.24
C GLY A 159 -10.30 5.88 8.49
N SER A 160 -10.91 4.69 8.56
CA SER A 160 -10.24 3.43 8.94
C SER A 160 -9.26 2.93 7.88
N SER A 161 -8.50 1.87 8.16
CA SER A 161 -7.67 1.23 7.14
C SER A 161 -8.52 0.52 6.07
N ALA A 162 -9.74 0.11 6.41
CA ALA A 162 -10.68 -0.48 5.47
C ALA A 162 -11.13 0.59 4.47
N GLY A 163 -10.73 0.42 3.20
CA GLY A 163 -10.92 1.41 2.14
C GLY A 163 -9.62 1.96 1.55
N THR A 164 -8.47 1.51 2.04
CA THR A 164 -7.15 1.84 1.45
C THR A 164 -7.08 1.34 0.01
N GLU A 165 -7.62 0.16 -0.24
CA GLU A 165 -7.66 -0.54 -1.52
C GLU A 165 -8.47 0.23 -2.57
N ALA A 166 -9.59 0.84 -2.17
CA ALA A 166 -10.46 1.61 -3.06
C ALA A 166 -9.77 2.84 -3.66
N ALA A 167 -8.76 3.39 -2.99
CA ALA A 167 -8.02 4.56 -3.47
C ALA A 167 -7.26 4.26 -4.77
N VAL A 168 -6.73 3.03 -4.93
CA VAL A 168 -6.02 2.61 -6.15
C VAL A 168 -6.97 2.54 -7.35
N PHE A 169 -8.22 2.12 -7.12
CA PHE A 169 -9.23 1.95 -8.18
C PHE A 169 -9.67 3.31 -8.74
N ARG A 170 -9.93 4.29 -7.88
CA ARG A 170 -10.38 5.64 -8.31
C ARG A 170 -9.39 6.36 -9.21
N ARG A 171 -8.10 6.01 -9.14
CA ARG A 171 -7.03 6.65 -9.91
C ARG A 171 -6.65 5.90 -11.17
N SER A 172 -7.07 4.64 -11.32
CA SER A 172 -6.60 3.76 -12.39
C SER A 172 -7.00 4.24 -13.78
N GLU A 173 -8.21 4.78 -13.93
CA GLU A 173 -8.71 5.29 -15.23
C GLU A 173 -7.86 6.47 -15.69
N ASN A 174 -7.72 7.47 -14.82
CA ASN A 174 -7.00 8.70 -15.14
C ASN A 174 -5.49 8.48 -15.33
N LYS A 175 -4.88 7.56 -14.56
CA LYS A 175 -3.42 7.35 -14.60
C LYS A 175 -2.97 6.29 -15.58
N HIS A 176 -3.76 5.24 -15.76
CA HIS A 176 -3.31 4.03 -16.45
C HIS A 176 -4.24 3.61 -17.59
N LEU A 177 -5.37 4.30 -17.80
CA LEU A 177 -6.41 3.91 -18.77
C LEU A 177 -6.87 2.46 -18.56
N LEU A 178 -6.91 2.03 -17.29
CA LEU A 178 -7.32 0.70 -16.90
C LEU A 178 -8.46 0.77 -15.90
N ARG A 179 -9.38 -0.20 -16.01
CA ARG A 179 -10.48 -0.39 -15.06
C ARG A 179 -10.39 -1.79 -14.47
N TYR A 180 -10.19 -1.88 -13.15
CA TYR A 180 -10.06 -3.15 -12.44
C TYR A 180 -11.45 -3.75 -12.14
N THR A 181 -12.11 -4.25 -13.19
CA THR A 181 -13.53 -4.69 -13.11
C THR A 181 -13.74 -6.00 -12.38
N THR A 182 -12.73 -6.87 -12.34
CA THR A 182 -12.81 -8.14 -11.62
C THR A 182 -11.72 -8.19 -10.57
N PHE A 183 -12.12 -8.36 -9.31
CA PHE A 183 -11.23 -8.33 -8.16
C PHE A 183 -11.10 -9.72 -7.50
N VAL A 184 -9.88 -10.01 -7.04
CA VAL A 184 -9.53 -11.14 -6.17
C VAL A 184 -8.98 -10.57 -4.86
N GLY A 185 -9.72 -10.78 -3.76
CA GLY A 185 -9.33 -10.31 -2.42
C GLY A 185 -8.90 -11.42 -1.48
N ASP A 186 -8.28 -11.03 -0.37
CA ASP A 186 -7.87 -11.91 0.73
C ASP A 186 -9.04 -12.46 1.56
N GLY A 187 -10.26 -11.98 1.30
CA GLY A 187 -11.47 -12.40 1.99
C GLY A 187 -11.86 -11.52 3.18
N ASP A 188 -11.17 -10.39 3.41
CA ASP A 188 -11.64 -9.41 4.39
C ASP A 188 -12.92 -8.71 3.89
N ALA A 189 -14.06 -9.13 4.44
CA ALA A 189 -15.37 -8.61 4.10
C ALA A 189 -15.50 -7.10 4.34
N ALA A 190 -14.69 -6.50 5.24
CA ALA A 190 -14.72 -5.07 5.49
C ALA A 190 -14.09 -4.29 4.32
N ASN A 191 -12.94 -4.75 3.82
CA ASN A 191 -12.27 -4.16 2.65
C ASN A 191 -13.11 -4.34 1.39
N GLU A 192 -13.70 -5.53 1.22
CA GLU A 192 -14.60 -5.81 0.11
C GLU A 192 -15.79 -4.86 0.09
N ARG A 193 -16.45 -4.68 1.23
CA ARG A 193 -17.58 -3.77 1.35
C ARG A 193 -17.17 -2.33 1.10
N ALA A 194 -16.04 -1.89 1.63
CA ALA A 194 -15.52 -0.55 1.38
C ALA A 194 -15.23 -0.30 -0.11
N LEU A 195 -14.75 -1.32 -0.84
CA LEU A 195 -14.50 -1.23 -2.29
C LEU A 195 -15.81 -1.17 -3.10
N LEU A 196 -16.81 -1.97 -2.72
CA LEU A 196 -18.13 -1.95 -3.35
C LEU A 196 -18.88 -0.65 -3.08
N ASP A 197 -18.89 -0.18 -1.83
CA ASP A 197 -19.53 1.08 -1.40
C ASP A 197 -18.84 2.31 -2.02
N ALA A 198 -17.54 2.20 -2.35
CA ALA A 198 -16.80 3.28 -3.01
C ALA A 198 -17.20 3.49 -4.49
N GLU A 199 -17.90 2.52 -5.10
CA GLU A 199 -18.36 2.52 -6.50
C GLU A 199 -17.36 3.20 -7.48
N PRO A 200 -16.07 2.78 -7.52
CA PRO A 200 -15.03 3.53 -8.22
C PRO A 200 -15.28 3.68 -9.73
N TYR A 201 -16.08 2.79 -10.31
CA TYR A 201 -16.45 2.76 -11.71
C TYR A 201 -17.97 2.68 -11.92
N GLY A 202 -18.76 3.08 -10.92
CA GLY A 202 -20.21 2.94 -10.91
C GLY A 202 -20.73 1.56 -10.49
N LYS A 203 -22.03 1.51 -10.26
CA LYS A 203 -22.77 0.35 -9.76
C LYS A 203 -22.73 -0.81 -10.77
N ASP A 204 -22.51 -2.04 -10.29
CA ASP A 204 -22.43 -3.30 -11.05
C ASP A 204 -21.15 -3.54 -11.89
N THR A 205 -20.16 -2.64 -11.81
CA THR A 205 -18.91 -2.75 -12.58
C THR A 205 -17.87 -3.68 -11.93
N LEU A 206 -17.90 -3.82 -10.60
CA LEU A 206 -17.00 -4.69 -9.85
C LEU A 206 -17.60 -6.07 -9.65
N LYS A 207 -16.93 -7.11 -10.17
CA LYS A 207 -17.33 -8.51 -10.04
C LYS A 207 -16.32 -9.30 -9.23
N LYS A 208 -16.79 -10.16 -8.32
CA LYS A 208 -15.91 -11.10 -7.62
C LYS A 208 -15.47 -12.21 -8.57
N SER A 209 -14.17 -12.46 -8.67
CA SER A 209 -13.68 -13.49 -9.58
C SER A 209 -14.05 -14.91 -9.14
N TYR A 210 -14.09 -15.19 -7.84
CA TYR A 210 -14.20 -16.58 -7.32
C TYR A 210 -15.53 -16.92 -6.65
N GLU A 211 -16.47 -15.97 -6.55
CA GLU A 211 -17.78 -16.26 -5.99
C GLU A 211 -18.51 -17.31 -6.83
N GLY A 212 -18.81 -18.45 -6.21
CA GLY A 212 -19.48 -19.57 -6.87
C GLY A 212 -18.62 -20.37 -7.87
N LYS A 213 -17.35 -20.01 -8.11
CA LYS A 213 -16.46 -20.80 -8.98
C LYS A 213 -15.98 -22.08 -8.29
N LYS A 214 -15.93 -23.16 -9.07
CA LYS A 214 -15.37 -24.44 -8.66
C LYS A 214 -13.88 -24.44 -8.93
N VAL A 215 -13.07 -24.91 -7.97
CA VAL A 215 -11.65 -25.16 -8.20
C VAL A 215 -11.44 -26.56 -8.80
N ALA A 216 -10.19 -26.97 -9.02
CA ALA A 216 -9.84 -28.18 -9.78
C ALA A 216 -10.51 -29.48 -9.28
N ASP A 217 -10.91 -29.55 -8.02
CA ASP A 217 -11.63 -30.68 -7.43
C ASP A 217 -13.17 -30.64 -7.65
N GLY A 218 -13.67 -29.68 -8.43
CA GLY A 218 -15.09 -29.53 -8.72
C GLY A 218 -15.92 -28.94 -7.58
N LEU A 219 -15.28 -28.56 -6.47
CA LEU A 219 -15.94 -27.93 -5.32
C LEU A 219 -15.73 -26.42 -5.33
N GLN A 220 -16.72 -25.69 -4.82
CA GLN A 220 -16.60 -24.24 -4.65
C GLN A 220 -15.65 -23.91 -3.50
N ILE A 221 -15.00 -22.74 -3.55
CA ILE A 221 -14.34 -22.13 -2.39
C ILE A 221 -15.44 -21.63 -1.45
N SER A 222 -15.98 -22.54 -0.66
CA SER A 222 -17.00 -22.31 0.34
C SER A 222 -16.72 -23.23 1.52
N GLY A 223 -17.27 -22.92 2.70
CA GLY A 223 -17.19 -23.79 3.88
C GLY A 223 -17.95 -25.12 3.77
N ARG A 224 -18.46 -25.49 2.58
CA ARG A 224 -19.21 -26.74 2.36
C ARG A 224 -18.30 -27.85 1.83
N ALA A 225 -18.76 -29.09 1.93
CA ALA A 225 -18.06 -30.29 1.43
C ALA A 225 -16.68 -30.55 2.07
N GLY A 226 -16.55 -30.34 3.39
CA GLY A 226 -15.33 -30.67 4.15
C GLY A 226 -14.21 -29.64 4.07
N ARG A 227 -14.48 -28.47 3.46
CA ARG A 227 -13.55 -27.34 3.44
C ARG A 227 -13.58 -26.53 4.73
N LEU A 228 -12.51 -25.78 4.94
CA LEU A 228 -12.31 -24.96 6.13
C LEU A 228 -13.42 -23.88 6.21
N THR A 229 -14.24 -23.92 7.25
CA THR A 229 -15.29 -22.91 7.53
C THR A 229 -14.73 -21.82 8.43
N ASP A 230 -15.30 -20.62 8.38
CA ASP A 230 -14.96 -19.53 9.31
C ASP A 230 -15.06 -19.98 10.78
N GLU A 231 -16.06 -20.78 11.11
CA GLU A 231 -16.23 -21.33 12.45
C GLU A 231 -15.09 -22.28 12.84
N LYS A 232 -14.62 -23.12 11.92
CA LYS A 232 -13.50 -24.03 12.15
C LYS A 232 -12.17 -23.27 12.18
N ILE A 233 -12.01 -22.24 11.35
CA ILE A 233 -10.88 -21.29 11.41
C ILE A 233 -10.86 -20.64 12.79
N HIS A 234 -12.01 -20.17 13.28
CA HIS A 234 -12.11 -19.51 14.57
C HIS A 234 -11.81 -20.48 15.73
N GLN A 235 -12.30 -21.72 15.67
CA GLN A 235 -11.97 -22.77 16.64
C GLN A 235 -10.47 -23.08 16.67
N LEU A 236 -9.84 -23.26 15.50
CA LEU A 236 -8.40 -23.50 15.39
C LEU A 236 -7.61 -22.30 15.93
N THR A 237 -7.96 -21.09 15.50
CA THR A 237 -7.32 -19.84 15.96
C THR A 237 -7.43 -19.68 17.47
N THR A 238 -8.59 -20.00 18.05
CA THR A 238 -8.83 -19.93 19.49
C THR A 238 -8.03 -20.99 20.23
N TYR A 239 -8.03 -22.24 19.74
CA TYR A 239 -7.26 -23.35 20.29
C TYR A 239 -5.77 -23.02 20.33
N TYR A 240 -5.18 -22.70 19.18
CA TYR A 240 -3.76 -22.37 19.07
C TYR A 240 -3.41 -21.11 19.87
N GLY A 241 -4.25 -20.09 19.82
CA GLY A 241 -4.08 -18.89 20.63
C GLY A 241 -4.07 -19.19 22.14
N SER A 242 -4.94 -20.09 22.60
CA SER A 242 -5.01 -20.53 24.00
C SER A 242 -3.77 -21.36 24.40
N ALA A 243 -3.38 -22.32 23.56
CA ALA A 243 -2.22 -23.18 23.78
C ALA A 243 -0.93 -22.34 23.90
N ILE A 244 -0.75 -21.34 23.03
CA ILE A 244 0.38 -20.41 23.07
C ILE A 244 0.34 -19.56 24.34
N ARG A 245 -0.80 -18.93 24.66
CA ARG A 245 -0.92 -18.05 25.84
C ARG A 245 -0.71 -18.80 27.16
N SER A 246 -1.14 -20.06 27.22
CA SER A 246 -1.02 -20.89 28.43
C SER A 246 0.41 -21.40 28.66
N HIS A 247 1.27 -21.39 27.64
CA HIS A 247 2.64 -21.91 27.71
C HIS A 247 3.70 -20.86 27.33
N VAL A 248 3.42 -19.57 27.54
CA VAL A 248 4.28 -18.43 27.15
C VAL A 248 5.74 -18.55 27.63
N HIS A 249 5.99 -19.25 28.74
CA HIS A 249 7.32 -19.38 29.35
C HIS A 249 8.01 -20.73 29.10
N ASP A 250 7.38 -21.66 28.36
CA ASP A 250 7.94 -22.98 28.10
C ASP A 250 7.77 -23.38 26.63
N LEU A 251 8.85 -23.22 25.86
CA LEU A 251 8.89 -23.53 24.44
C LEU A 251 8.56 -25.01 24.14
N LYS A 252 9.00 -25.94 24.99
CA LYS A 252 8.78 -27.38 24.77
C LYS A 252 7.32 -27.74 25.00
N SER A 253 6.74 -27.26 26.10
CA SER A 253 5.32 -27.46 26.40
C SER A 253 4.42 -26.76 25.38
N MET A 254 4.80 -25.57 24.90
CA MET A 254 4.07 -24.88 23.82
C MET A 254 4.12 -25.67 22.50
N GLN A 255 5.28 -26.21 22.13
CA GLN A 255 5.40 -27.06 20.94
C GLN A 255 4.50 -28.29 21.04
N ALA A 256 4.53 -29.00 22.18
CA ALA A 256 3.69 -30.19 22.40
C ALA A 256 2.18 -29.88 22.47
N ALA A 257 1.79 -28.65 22.82
CA ALA A 257 0.38 -28.25 22.85
C ALA A 257 -0.16 -27.88 21.45
N CYS A 258 0.72 -27.48 20.53
CA CYS A 258 0.37 -27.06 19.17
C CYS A 258 0.57 -28.17 18.12
N TRP A 259 1.55 -29.03 18.29
CA TRP A 259 1.99 -30.04 17.32
C TRP A 259 1.91 -31.44 17.92
#